data_AF-A0A2R6RUL9-F1
#
_entry.id   AF-A0A2R6RUL9-F1
#
_cell.length_a   1.000
_cell.length_b   1.000
_cell.length_c   1.000
_cell.angle_alpha   90.00
_cell.angle_beta   90.00
_cell.angle_gamma   90.00
#
_symmetry.space_group_name_H-M   'P 1'
#
loop_
_entity.id
_entity.type
_entity.pdbx_description
1 polymer ?
#
loop_
_entity_poly.entity_id
_entity_poly.type
_entity_poly.pdbx_seq_one_letter_code
_entity_poly.pdbx_strand_id
1 'polypeptide(L)'
;MVADRGKKLKVVERTEEEDSDHIDSELVLSIEKLQEVQDELDKFNEEASEKVLEVEQKYNEIRRPVYVKRNEIIKSIPDFWLTAFLSHPALCDLLSEEDSKIFKYLDSLHVEDFKDVKSGYSITFNFKSNPYFEDTKLTKSFTFFDEGTTKITGTNINWKAGMGAANGVNHDKKGNKRPPTDESFFSWFSESQQKDIVEGLNDEQVAEIIKEDLWPNPLKYFNSEADEEDSDGDEDEEEKGDDEQDDDDDEEEEEDGEEEEDN
;
A
#
# COMPACT_ATOMS: atom_id res chain seq x y z
N MET A 1 54.89 -57.15 21.17
CA MET A 1 55.83 -58.06 20.50
C MET A 1 55.14 -59.39 20.23
N VAL A 2 54.58 -59.59 19.03
CA VAL A 2 54.54 -60.90 18.33
C VAL A 2 54.40 -60.55 16.85
N ALA A 3 55.39 -60.93 16.05
CA ALA A 3 55.39 -60.82 14.60
C ALA A 3 54.93 -62.16 14.02
N ASP A 4 54.08 -62.16 12.99
CA ASP A 4 53.96 -63.32 12.12
C ASP A 4 53.56 -62.96 10.68
N ARG A 5 54.39 -63.45 9.76
CA ARG A 5 54.18 -63.86 8.35
C ARG A 5 53.74 -62.84 7.30
N GLY A 6 54.76 -62.28 6.63
CA GLY A 6 54.66 -61.81 5.25
C GLY A 6 54.65 -62.95 4.23
N LYS A 7 53.61 -63.00 3.41
CA LYS A 7 53.55 -63.74 2.14
C LYS A 7 53.60 -62.73 0.99
N LYS A 8 54.53 -62.94 0.05
CA LYS A 8 54.59 -62.24 -1.25
C LYS A 8 53.31 -62.46 -2.04
N LEU A 9 52.83 -61.47 -2.79
CA LEU A 9 52.26 -61.63 -4.14
C LEU A 9 52.14 -60.28 -4.89
N LYS A 10 52.96 -60.19 -5.93
CA LYS A 10 52.86 -59.56 -7.26
C LYS A 10 51.70 -58.58 -7.59
N VAL A 11 52.12 -57.39 -8.04
CA VAL A 11 51.44 -56.30 -8.77
C VAL A 11 50.57 -56.78 -9.95
N VAL A 12 49.40 -56.14 -10.15
CA VAL A 12 48.78 -55.60 -11.41
C VAL A 12 47.38 -55.05 -10.98
N GLU A 13 47.20 -53.73 -10.78
CA GLU A 13 46.84 -52.67 -11.74
C GLU A 13 45.32 -52.42 -11.83
N ARG A 14 44.94 -51.13 -11.93
CA ARG A 14 43.67 -50.53 -12.38
C ARG A 14 42.67 -50.14 -11.27
N THR A 15 42.83 -48.91 -10.75
CA THR A 15 42.10 -47.67 -11.11
C THR A 15 40.71 -47.63 -10.48
N GLU A 16 40.66 -47.08 -9.27
CA GLU A 16 39.46 -46.48 -8.66
C GLU A 16 39.75 -44.99 -8.51
N GLU A 17 40.03 -44.32 -9.63
CA GLU A 17 40.11 -42.87 -9.74
C GLU A 17 39.40 -42.49 -11.04
N GLU A 18 38.08 -42.67 -11.12
CA GLU A 18 37.24 -42.17 -12.24
C GLU A 18 35.76 -42.45 -11.93
N ASP A 19 35.20 -41.82 -10.89
CA ASP A 19 33.74 -41.91 -10.62
C ASP A 19 33.17 -40.57 -10.12
N SER A 20 33.73 -39.44 -10.58
CA SER A 20 33.17 -38.11 -10.27
C SER A 20 32.64 -37.32 -11.48
N ASP A 21 32.86 -37.75 -12.72
CA ASP A 21 32.74 -36.85 -13.87
C ASP A 21 31.80 -37.34 -14.99
N HIS A 22 30.81 -38.18 -14.68
CA HIS A 22 29.71 -38.45 -15.61
C HIS A 22 28.43 -37.83 -15.08
N ILE A 23 28.26 -36.52 -15.31
CA ILE A 23 26.91 -35.95 -15.31
C ILE A 23 26.14 -36.74 -16.37
N ASP A 24 25.11 -37.45 -15.92
CA ASP A 24 24.27 -38.31 -16.75
C ASP A 24 23.77 -37.55 -17.97
N SER A 25 24.14 -38.00 -19.17
CA SER A 25 23.72 -37.34 -20.43
C SER A 25 22.20 -37.25 -20.54
N GLU A 26 21.45 -38.16 -19.92
CA GLU A 26 20.00 -38.12 -19.87
C GLU A 26 19.49 -36.98 -18.96
N LEU A 27 20.18 -36.73 -17.84
CA LEU A 27 19.90 -35.60 -16.95
C LEU A 27 20.15 -34.26 -17.65
N VAL A 28 21.24 -34.13 -18.40
CA VAL A 28 21.55 -32.90 -19.17
C VAL A 28 20.45 -32.62 -20.21
N LEU A 29 20.06 -33.63 -21.00
CA LEU A 29 18.97 -33.49 -21.98
C LEU A 29 17.63 -33.15 -21.33
N SER A 30 17.38 -33.65 -20.12
CA SER A 30 16.16 -33.34 -19.37
C SER A 30 16.15 -31.89 -18.86
N ILE A 31 17.30 -31.38 -18.43
CA ILE A 31 17.46 -29.98 -18.03
C ILE A 31 17.32 -29.04 -19.23
N GLU A 32 17.88 -29.39 -20.39
CA GLU A 32 17.71 -28.60 -21.62
C GLU A 32 16.23 -28.49 -22.03
N LYS A 33 15.50 -29.61 -22.03
CA LYS A 33 14.05 -29.59 -22.28
C LYS A 33 13.27 -28.77 -21.25
N LEU A 34 13.67 -28.83 -19.99
CA LEU A 34 13.05 -28.02 -18.94
C LEU A 34 13.33 -26.53 -19.17
N GLN A 35 14.53 -26.16 -19.61
CA GLN A 35 14.87 -24.79 -19.97
C GLN A 35 14.02 -24.30 -21.14
N GLU A 36 13.81 -25.11 -22.19
CA GLU A 36 12.92 -24.76 -23.30
C GLU A 36 11.49 -24.47 -22.81
N VAL A 37 10.97 -25.26 -21.88
CA VAL A 37 9.65 -25.02 -21.28
C VAL A 37 9.62 -23.74 -20.44
N GLN A 38 10.69 -23.43 -19.69
CA GLN A 38 10.79 -22.19 -18.94
C GLN A 38 10.84 -20.97 -19.86
N ASP A 39 11.59 -21.04 -20.96
CA ASP A 39 11.65 -19.98 -21.96
C ASP A 39 10.27 -19.75 -22.61
N GLU A 40 9.51 -20.82 -22.88
CA GLU A 40 8.12 -20.72 -23.35
C GLU A 40 7.19 -20.07 -22.33
N LEU A 41 7.33 -20.40 -21.04
CA LEU A 41 6.56 -19.79 -19.96
C LEU A 41 6.89 -18.30 -19.80
N ASP A 42 8.16 -17.92 -19.85
CA ASP A 42 8.59 -16.52 -19.74
C ASP A 42 8.02 -15.68 -20.89
N LYS A 43 8.01 -16.24 -22.11
CA LYS A 43 7.37 -15.58 -23.25
C LYS A 43 5.86 -15.39 -23.06
N PHE A 44 5.16 -16.37 -22.49
CA PHE A 44 3.74 -16.23 -22.19
C PHE A 44 3.49 -15.19 -21.10
N ASN A 45 4.34 -15.15 -20.07
CA ASN A 45 4.27 -14.15 -19.00
C ASN A 45 4.50 -12.74 -19.54
N GLU A 46 5.43 -12.56 -20.47
CA GLU A 46 5.68 -11.29 -21.15
C GLU A 46 4.43 -10.82 -21.92
N GLU A 47 3.82 -11.69 -22.73
CA GLU A 47 2.58 -11.38 -23.48
C GLU A 47 1.40 -11.03 -22.54
N ALA A 48 1.25 -11.76 -21.42
CA ALA A 48 0.24 -11.46 -20.42
C ALA A 48 0.49 -10.09 -19.76
N SER A 49 1.74 -9.81 -19.44
CA SER A 49 2.18 -8.54 -18.84
C SER A 49 1.93 -7.36 -19.79
N GLU A 50 2.15 -7.52 -21.10
CA GLU A 50 1.82 -6.52 -22.12
C GLU A 50 0.31 -6.25 -22.17
N LYS A 51 -0.53 -7.29 -22.19
CA LYS A 51 -1.99 -7.13 -22.22
C LYS A 51 -2.53 -6.42 -20.98
N VAL A 52 -1.99 -6.72 -19.79
CA VAL A 52 -2.34 -5.99 -18.56
C VAL A 52 -2.00 -4.50 -18.70
N LEU A 53 -0.81 -4.19 -19.22
CA LEU A 53 -0.38 -2.80 -19.43
C LEU A 53 -1.29 -2.06 -20.42
N GLU A 54 -1.70 -2.69 -21.52
CA GLU A 54 -2.65 -2.10 -22.48
C GLU A 54 -4.00 -1.78 -21.84
N VAL A 55 -4.51 -2.69 -21.00
CA VAL A 55 -5.76 -2.49 -20.26
C VAL A 55 -5.62 -1.33 -19.27
N GLU A 56 -4.54 -1.30 -18.49
CA GLU A 56 -4.28 -0.22 -17.52
C GLU A 56 -4.18 1.14 -18.21
N GLN A 57 -3.40 1.25 -19.29
CA GLN A 57 -3.28 2.48 -20.07
C GLN A 57 -4.64 2.96 -20.59
N LYS A 58 -5.43 2.07 -21.17
CA LYS A 58 -6.78 2.38 -21.66
C LYS A 58 -7.68 2.91 -20.54
N TYR A 59 -7.69 2.25 -19.38
CA TYR A 59 -8.53 2.68 -18.27
C TYR A 59 -8.02 3.95 -17.59
N ASN A 60 -6.71 4.21 -17.60
CA ASN A 60 -6.15 5.46 -17.12
C ASN A 60 -6.61 6.65 -17.97
N GLU A 61 -6.68 6.50 -19.30
CA GLU A 61 -7.24 7.52 -20.18
C GLU A 61 -8.73 7.78 -19.92
N ILE A 62 -9.50 6.72 -19.63
CA ILE A 62 -10.94 6.82 -19.32
C ILE A 62 -11.16 7.45 -17.93
N ARG A 63 -10.34 7.11 -16.93
CA ARG A 63 -10.43 7.66 -15.56
C ARG A 63 -10.02 9.12 -15.49
N ARG A 64 -9.04 9.55 -16.29
CA ARG A 64 -8.51 10.94 -16.28
C ARG A 64 -9.61 12.02 -16.36
N PRO A 65 -10.54 12.04 -17.33
CA PRO A 65 -11.58 13.08 -17.38
C PRO A 65 -12.53 13.01 -16.16
N VAL A 66 -12.76 11.83 -15.59
CA VAL A 66 -13.56 11.66 -14.37
C VAL A 66 -12.84 12.26 -13.17
N TYR A 67 -11.53 12.02 -13.02
CA TYR A 67 -10.72 12.63 -11.96
C TYR A 67 -10.62 14.15 -12.10
N VAL A 68 -10.51 14.67 -13.34
CA VAL A 68 -10.55 16.12 -13.59
C VAL A 68 -11.89 16.69 -13.14
N LYS A 69 -13.01 16.07 -13.53
CA LYS A 69 -14.35 16.49 -13.10
C LYS A 69 -14.50 16.46 -11.57
N ARG A 70 -14.00 15.40 -10.93
CA ARG A 70 -13.98 15.28 -9.46
C ARG A 70 -13.20 16.43 -8.82
N ASN A 71 -12.02 16.75 -9.35
CA ASN A 71 -11.18 17.82 -8.83
C ASN A 71 -11.87 19.19 -8.92
N GLU A 72 -12.55 19.48 -10.04
CA GLU A 72 -13.30 20.74 -10.20
C GLU A 72 -14.46 20.87 -9.19
N ILE A 73 -15.11 19.76 -8.83
CA ILE A 73 -16.16 19.75 -7.80
C ILE A 73 -15.54 19.97 -6.41
N ILE A 74 -14.47 19.22 -6.08
CA ILE A 74 -13.79 19.29 -4.78
C ILE A 74 -13.29 20.71 -4.47
N LYS A 75 -12.83 21.48 -5.47
CA LYS A 75 -12.42 22.89 -5.29
C LYS A 75 -13.48 23.78 -4.63
N SER A 76 -14.75 23.42 -4.74
CA SER A 76 -15.87 24.16 -4.16
C SER A 76 -16.21 23.71 -2.73
N ILE A 77 -15.56 22.67 -2.22
CA ILE A 77 -15.78 22.10 -0.89
C ILE A 77 -14.58 22.49 0.00
N PRO A 78 -14.76 23.39 0.99
CA PRO A 78 -13.69 23.77 1.91
C PRO A 78 -13.11 22.57 2.65
N ASP A 79 -11.80 22.60 2.89
CA ASP A 79 -11.06 21.64 3.71
C ASP A 79 -11.24 20.15 3.34
N PHE A 80 -11.79 19.84 2.16
CA PHE A 80 -12.13 18.48 1.74
C PHE A 80 -10.99 17.48 1.90
N TRP A 81 -9.80 17.81 1.40
CA TRP A 81 -8.65 16.91 1.49
C TRP A 81 -8.07 16.82 2.90
N LEU A 82 -8.19 17.87 3.71
CA LEU A 82 -7.78 17.83 5.11
C LEU A 82 -8.69 16.86 5.88
N THR A 83 -10.01 17.07 5.78
CA THR A 83 -11.02 16.19 6.40
C THR A 83 -10.84 14.74 5.95
N ALA A 84 -10.79 14.48 4.63
CA ALA A 84 -10.63 13.12 4.13
C ALA A 84 -9.33 12.43 4.61
N PHE A 85 -8.25 13.19 4.84
CA PHE A 85 -6.99 12.64 5.35
C PHE A 85 -7.06 12.36 6.85
N LEU A 86 -7.68 13.26 7.62
CA LEU A 86 -7.87 13.10 9.07
C LEU A 86 -8.88 12.01 9.43
N SER A 87 -9.88 11.76 8.59
CA SER A 87 -10.84 10.66 8.82
C SER A 87 -10.32 9.30 8.36
N HIS A 88 -9.17 9.24 7.70
CA HIS A 88 -8.60 7.97 7.24
C HIS A 88 -7.81 7.28 8.38
N PRO A 89 -8.14 6.04 8.78
CA PRO A 89 -7.61 5.41 10.01
C PRO A 89 -6.09 5.29 10.10
N ALA A 90 -5.41 5.18 8.96
CA ALA A 90 -3.95 5.05 8.91
C ALA A 90 -3.22 6.39 8.65
N LEU A 91 -3.92 7.41 8.19
CA LEU A 91 -3.32 8.69 7.77
C LEU A 91 -3.57 9.80 8.81
N CYS A 92 -4.60 9.66 9.65
CA CYS A 92 -4.94 10.59 10.72
C CYS A 92 -3.76 10.86 11.65
N ASP A 93 -3.05 9.80 12.05
CA ASP A 93 -1.93 9.84 12.98
C ASP A 93 -0.65 10.43 12.37
N LEU A 94 -0.62 10.65 11.04
CA LEU A 94 0.54 11.23 10.36
C LEU A 94 0.53 12.76 10.37
N LEU A 95 -0.63 13.40 10.57
CA LEU A 95 -0.75 14.86 10.57
C LEU A 95 -0.66 15.41 11.99
N SER A 96 0.36 16.23 12.25
CA SER A 96 0.40 17.04 13.46
C SER A 96 -0.61 18.21 13.39
N GLU A 97 -0.81 18.90 14.52
CA GLU A 97 -1.65 20.10 14.58
C GLU A 97 -1.12 21.22 13.65
N GLU A 98 0.20 21.35 13.51
CA GLU A 98 0.82 22.31 12.60
C GLU A 98 0.64 21.88 11.14
N ASP A 99 0.79 20.59 10.83
CA ASP A 99 0.56 20.07 9.47
C ASP A 99 -0.88 20.32 9.04
N SER A 100 -1.83 20.13 9.95
CA SER A 100 -3.25 20.39 9.70
C SER A 100 -3.51 21.85 9.28
N LYS A 101 -2.78 22.82 9.85
CA LYS A 101 -2.88 24.24 9.46
C LYS A 101 -2.33 24.49 8.06
N ILE A 102 -1.31 23.74 7.64
CA ILE A 102 -0.76 23.79 6.28
C ILE A 102 -1.74 23.11 5.29
N PHE A 103 -2.32 21.97 5.66
CA PHE A 103 -3.28 21.23 4.85
C PHE A 103 -4.57 22.02 4.53
N LYS A 104 -4.94 23.03 5.33
CA LYS A 104 -6.01 23.98 4.96
C LYS A 104 -5.75 24.74 3.65
N TYR A 105 -4.48 24.79 3.22
CA TYR A 105 -4.09 25.39 1.94
C TYR A 105 -3.98 24.38 0.81
N LEU A 106 -4.23 23.08 1.06
CA LEU A 106 -4.22 22.03 0.04
C LEU A 106 -5.41 22.26 -0.92
N ASP A 107 -5.09 22.56 -2.17
CA ASP A 107 -6.07 22.80 -3.24
C ASP A 107 -6.51 21.50 -3.91
N SER A 108 -5.54 20.64 -4.19
CA SER A 108 -5.79 19.35 -4.86
C SER A 108 -4.71 18.33 -4.57
N LEU A 109 -5.12 17.07 -4.51
CA LEU A 109 -4.25 15.90 -4.54
C LEU A 109 -4.35 15.28 -5.94
N HIS A 110 -3.25 14.72 -6.45
CA HIS A 110 -3.23 13.94 -7.68
C HIS A 110 -2.32 12.74 -7.55
N VAL A 111 -2.78 11.60 -8.04
CA VAL A 111 -1.93 10.43 -8.26
C VAL A 111 -1.90 10.14 -9.75
N GLU A 112 -0.70 10.13 -10.32
CA GLU A 112 -0.47 9.93 -11.75
C GLU A 112 0.55 8.83 -11.96
N ASP A 113 0.11 7.74 -12.60
CA ASP A 113 1.03 6.71 -13.11
C ASP A 113 1.89 7.27 -14.24
N PHE A 114 3.11 6.76 -14.38
CA PHE A 114 3.96 7.08 -15.51
C PHE A 114 3.38 6.49 -16.80
N LYS A 115 3.89 6.96 -17.95
CA LYS A 115 3.42 6.47 -19.27
C LYS A 115 3.55 4.96 -19.40
N ASP A 116 4.66 4.43 -18.88
CA ASP A 116 4.79 3.02 -18.58
C ASP A 116 4.34 2.81 -17.14
N VAL A 117 3.15 2.23 -16.95
CA VAL A 117 2.51 2.06 -15.65
C VAL A 117 3.38 1.20 -14.71
N LYS A 118 4.18 0.30 -15.27
CA LYS A 118 5.11 -0.55 -14.50
C LYS A 118 6.34 0.20 -14.02
N SER A 119 6.69 1.32 -14.66
CA SER A 119 7.89 2.09 -14.33
C SER A 119 7.73 2.98 -13.09
N GLY A 120 6.50 3.20 -12.62
CA GLY A 120 6.25 3.99 -11.42
C GLY A 120 5.08 4.96 -11.50
N TYR A 121 4.97 5.77 -10.46
CA TYR A 121 3.92 6.78 -10.31
C TYR A 121 4.42 7.97 -9.48
N SER A 122 3.62 9.03 -9.46
CA SER A 122 3.85 10.20 -8.62
C SER A 122 2.59 10.64 -7.90
N ILE A 123 2.78 11.12 -6.67
CA ILE A 123 1.75 11.71 -5.81
C ILE A 123 2.07 13.19 -5.67
N THR A 124 1.13 14.03 -6.06
CA THR A 124 1.26 15.48 -6.14
C THR A 124 0.24 16.15 -5.23
N PHE A 125 0.72 16.97 -4.32
CA PHE A 125 -0.07 17.86 -3.47
C PHE A 125 0.08 19.30 -3.99
N ASN A 126 -1.00 19.90 -4.48
CA ASN A 126 -1.00 21.29 -4.94
C ASN A 126 -1.55 22.20 -3.84
N PHE A 127 -0.81 23.26 -3.51
CA PHE A 127 -1.17 24.19 -2.45
C PHE A 127 -1.50 25.58 -3.02
N LYS A 128 -2.48 26.22 -2.41
CA LYS A 128 -2.70 27.66 -2.55
C LYS A 128 -1.54 28.42 -1.93
N SER A 129 -1.39 29.70 -2.30
CA SER A 129 -0.45 30.59 -1.63
C SER A 129 -0.67 30.58 -0.12
N ASN A 130 0.37 30.23 0.64
CA ASN A 130 0.30 30.00 2.08
C ASN A 130 1.50 30.65 2.81
N PRO A 131 1.45 30.85 4.14
CA PRO A 131 2.52 31.52 4.88
C PRO A 131 3.72 30.61 5.22
N TYR A 132 3.68 29.31 4.89
CA TYR A 132 4.63 28.31 5.39
C TYR A 132 5.80 28.05 4.43
N PHE A 133 5.53 27.93 3.13
CA PHE A 133 6.54 27.69 2.10
C PHE A 133 6.21 28.44 0.80
N GLU A 134 7.16 28.47 -0.13
CA GLU A 134 7.01 29.14 -1.43
C GLU A 134 6.44 28.22 -2.52
N ASP A 135 6.60 26.90 -2.37
CA ASP A 135 6.15 25.92 -3.35
C ASP A 135 4.62 25.92 -3.52
N THR A 136 4.19 25.73 -4.75
CA THR A 136 2.77 25.55 -5.09
C THR A 136 2.42 24.08 -5.32
N LYS A 137 3.43 23.22 -5.41
CA LYS A 137 3.30 21.79 -5.69
C LYS A 137 4.40 21.03 -4.95
N LEU A 138 4.01 20.06 -4.13
CA LEU A 138 4.89 19.08 -3.50
C LEU A 138 4.63 17.72 -4.13
N THR A 139 5.66 17.11 -4.71
CA THR A 139 5.57 15.84 -5.42
C THR A 139 6.48 14.81 -4.77
N LYS A 140 5.97 13.60 -4.57
CA LYS A 140 6.73 12.39 -4.26
C LYS A 140 6.58 11.42 -5.42
N SER A 141 7.68 10.88 -5.92
CA SER A 141 7.70 9.97 -7.07
C SER A 141 8.41 8.67 -6.70
N PHE A 142 7.82 7.56 -7.16
CA PHE A 142 8.31 6.20 -6.97
C PHE A 142 8.61 5.64 -8.37
N THR A 143 9.88 5.32 -8.63
CA THR A 143 10.34 4.76 -9.90
C THR A 143 10.80 3.34 -9.67
N PHE A 144 10.20 2.38 -10.37
CA PHE A 144 10.53 0.96 -10.29
C PHE A 144 11.50 0.59 -11.41
N PHE A 145 12.55 -0.16 -11.07
CA PHE A 145 13.51 -0.71 -12.04
C PHE A 145 13.37 -2.22 -12.12
N ASP A 146 13.69 -2.78 -13.29
CA ASP A 146 13.61 -4.23 -13.58
C ASP A 146 14.47 -5.08 -12.61
N GLU A 147 15.50 -4.48 -12.01
CA GLU A 147 16.36 -5.09 -10.99
C GLU A 147 15.66 -5.27 -9.62
N GLY A 148 14.38 -4.90 -9.52
CA GLY A 148 13.59 -4.95 -8.27
C GLY A 148 13.89 -3.82 -7.29
N THR A 149 14.65 -2.80 -7.72
CA THR A 149 14.95 -1.64 -6.89
C THR A 149 13.94 -0.53 -7.13
N THR A 150 13.54 0.17 -6.06
CA THR A 150 12.67 1.35 -6.10
C THR A 150 13.49 2.59 -5.79
N LYS A 151 13.45 3.59 -6.68
CA LYS A 151 13.97 4.93 -6.39
C LYS A 151 12.82 5.84 -5.96
N ILE A 152 12.97 6.40 -4.77
CA ILE A 152 12.03 7.33 -4.17
C ILE A 152 12.64 8.72 -4.24
N THR A 153 11.91 9.67 -4.82
CA THR A 153 12.32 11.09 -4.87
C THR A 153 11.18 11.96 -4.38
N GLY A 154 11.50 13.08 -3.73
CA GLY A 154 10.50 14.01 -3.24
C GLY A 154 10.93 15.46 -3.44
N THR A 155 9.96 16.36 -3.37
CA THR A 155 10.18 17.80 -3.54
C THR A 155 10.83 18.36 -2.29
N ASN A 156 12.01 18.97 -2.43
CA ASN A 156 12.63 19.71 -1.34
C ASN A 156 11.86 21.00 -1.07
N ILE A 157 11.24 21.10 0.10
CA ILE A 157 10.32 22.18 0.46
C ILE A 157 11.11 23.47 0.77
N ASN A 158 10.73 24.55 0.10
CA ASN A 158 11.26 25.90 0.28
C ASN A 158 10.51 26.63 1.40
N TRP A 159 10.83 26.27 2.64
CA TRP A 159 10.23 26.86 3.83
C TRP A 159 10.52 28.36 3.96
N LYS A 160 9.48 29.12 4.31
CA LYS A 160 9.59 30.54 4.64
C LYS A 160 10.27 30.73 6.00
N ALA A 161 10.77 31.95 6.22
CA ALA A 161 11.55 32.28 7.41
C ALA A 161 10.82 31.89 8.71
N GLY A 162 11.46 31.05 9.52
CA GLY A 162 10.94 30.57 10.81
C GLY A 162 10.01 29.35 10.74
N MET A 163 9.60 28.89 9.55
CA MET A 163 8.61 27.81 9.39
C MET A 163 9.23 26.42 9.25
N GLY A 164 10.50 26.30 8.88
CA GLY A 164 11.14 24.99 8.68
C GLY A 164 11.38 24.19 9.97
N ALA A 165 11.75 24.85 11.07
CA ALA A 165 12.12 24.14 12.30
C ALA A 165 10.93 23.45 13.00
N ALA A 166 9.73 24.01 12.87
CA ALA A 166 8.49 23.41 13.37
C ALA A 166 8.01 22.24 12.50
N ASN A 167 8.46 22.17 11.24
CA ASN A 167 8.01 21.18 10.25
C ASN A 167 9.15 20.21 9.85
N GLY A 168 9.96 19.79 10.83
CA GLY A 168 10.93 18.70 10.65
C GLY A 168 12.27 19.07 10.00
N VAL A 169 12.53 20.34 9.64
CA VAL A 169 13.85 20.75 9.10
C VAL A 169 14.89 20.87 10.22
N ASN A 170 15.57 19.77 10.55
CA ASN A 170 16.68 19.76 11.51
C ASN A 170 18.02 20.10 10.83
N HIS A 171 18.57 21.28 11.12
CA HIS A 171 19.88 21.70 10.60
C HIS A 171 21.11 21.13 11.34
N ASP A 172 20.96 20.43 12.48
CA ASP A 172 22.11 19.99 13.29
C ASP A 172 22.02 18.53 13.75
N LYS A 173 22.76 17.64 13.07
CA LYS A 173 23.04 16.25 13.50
C LYS A 173 24.10 16.20 14.61
N LYS A 174 23.95 16.96 15.69
CA LYS A 174 24.81 16.85 16.89
C LYS A 174 24.01 17.10 18.17
N GLY A 175 23.36 16.06 18.68
CA GLY A 175 22.79 16.09 20.02
C GLY A 175 21.94 14.86 20.30
N ASN A 176 22.52 13.90 21.04
CA ASN A 176 21.75 12.79 21.61
C ASN A 176 20.70 13.35 22.59
N LYS A 177 19.47 12.86 22.45
CA LYS A 177 18.28 13.08 23.29
C LYS A 177 17.56 14.42 23.05
N ARG A 178 16.61 14.40 22.11
CA ARG A 178 15.41 15.25 22.16
C ARG A 178 14.19 14.36 22.46
N PRO A 179 13.19 14.86 23.20
CA PRO A 179 11.89 14.17 23.32
C PRO A 179 11.25 14.02 21.93
N PRO A 180 10.30 13.08 21.72
CA PRO A 180 9.62 12.93 20.46
C PRO A 180 8.88 14.24 20.18
N THR A 181 9.44 15.06 19.30
CA THR A 181 8.69 16.12 18.66
C THR A 181 7.86 15.44 17.59
N ASP A 182 6.54 15.64 17.60
CA ASP A 182 5.64 15.18 16.53
C ASP A 182 6.31 15.39 15.18
N GLU A 183 6.62 14.28 14.51
CA GLU A 183 7.32 14.33 13.25
C GLU A 183 6.34 14.87 12.21
N SER A 184 6.64 16.02 11.63
CA SER A 184 5.78 16.64 10.62
C SER A 184 5.64 15.73 9.41
N PHE A 185 4.42 15.55 8.91
CA PHE A 185 4.13 14.82 7.68
C PHE A 185 4.99 15.29 6.50
N PHE A 186 5.32 16.58 6.45
CA PHE A 186 6.11 17.14 5.36
C PHE A 186 7.54 16.60 5.28
N SER A 187 8.04 15.92 6.33
CA SER A 187 9.30 15.16 6.26
C SER A 187 9.22 14.02 5.23
N TRP A 188 8.03 13.50 4.95
CA TRP A 188 7.76 12.49 3.92
C TRP A 188 8.17 12.96 2.52
N PHE A 189 8.26 14.26 2.22
CA PHE A 189 8.77 14.72 0.91
C PHE A 189 10.30 14.74 0.81
N SER A 190 11.02 14.46 1.89
CA SER A 190 12.47 14.38 1.86
C SER A 190 12.93 13.15 1.06
N GLU A 191 14.14 13.23 0.49
CA GLU A 191 14.80 12.06 -0.11
C GLU A 191 15.16 11.05 0.99
N SER A 192 14.39 9.98 1.09
CA SER A 192 14.68 8.84 1.97
C SER A 192 15.62 7.89 1.24
N GLN A 193 16.89 7.89 1.66
CA GLN A 193 17.74 6.71 1.51
C GLN A 193 17.20 5.72 2.54
N GLN A 194 16.33 4.78 2.14
CA GLN A 194 15.80 3.64 2.94
C GLN A 194 16.22 3.71 4.40
N LYS A 195 15.57 4.58 5.18
CA LYS A 195 15.71 4.53 6.61
C LYS A 195 14.65 3.57 7.05
N ASP A 196 15.08 2.47 7.64
CA ASP A 196 14.26 1.66 8.54
C ASP A 196 13.64 2.63 9.56
N ILE A 197 12.42 3.10 9.29
CA ILE A 197 11.61 3.79 10.29
C ILE A 197 11.12 2.69 11.21
N VAL A 198 11.98 2.39 12.18
CA VAL A 198 11.64 1.59 13.35
C VAL A 198 10.63 2.44 14.13
N GLU A 199 9.35 2.09 14.00
CA GLU A 199 8.14 2.73 14.56
C GLU A 199 7.47 3.77 13.63
N GLY A 200 6.73 3.29 12.61
CA GLY A 200 5.84 4.09 11.76
C GLY A 200 5.52 3.43 10.41
N LEU A 201 4.60 4.03 9.64
CA LEU A 201 4.42 3.69 8.23
C LEU A 201 5.62 4.19 7.44
N ASN A 202 6.21 3.35 6.59
CA ASN A 202 7.29 3.78 5.71
C ASN A 202 6.74 4.56 4.49
N ASP A 203 7.65 5.19 3.73
CA ASP A 203 7.27 6.03 2.59
C ASP A 203 6.39 5.31 1.55
N GLU A 204 6.66 4.03 1.29
CA GLU A 204 5.93 3.21 0.32
C GLU A 204 4.52 2.86 0.83
N GLN A 205 4.38 2.53 2.12
CA GLN A 205 3.09 2.24 2.74
C GLN A 205 2.17 3.47 2.72
N VAL A 206 2.70 4.65 3.06
CA VAL A 206 1.94 5.91 2.97
C VAL A 206 1.50 6.17 1.52
N ALA A 207 2.40 5.95 0.56
CA ALA A 207 2.10 6.11 -0.85
C ALA A 207 1.04 5.13 -1.36
N GLU A 208 1.11 3.87 -0.94
CA GLU A 208 0.17 2.81 -1.29
C GLU A 208 -1.23 3.11 -0.73
N ILE A 209 -1.32 3.52 0.54
CA ILE A 209 -2.59 3.95 1.14
C ILE A 209 -3.18 5.13 0.36
N ILE A 210 -2.36 6.13 0.01
CA ILE A 210 -2.84 7.27 -0.77
C ILE A 210 -3.30 6.82 -2.17
N LYS A 211 -2.52 6.00 -2.87
CA LYS A 211 -2.78 5.59 -4.26
C LYS A 211 -3.94 4.61 -4.41
N GLU A 212 -4.02 3.62 -3.53
CA GLU A 212 -4.94 2.47 -3.66
C GLU A 212 -6.22 2.64 -2.83
N ASP A 213 -6.23 3.50 -1.80
CA ASP A 213 -7.40 3.67 -0.92
C ASP A 213 -7.95 5.10 -0.94
N LEU A 214 -7.18 6.10 -0.48
CA LEU A 214 -7.66 7.47 -0.37
C LEU A 214 -7.96 8.09 -1.74
N TRP A 215 -7.06 7.95 -2.72
CA TRP A 215 -7.19 8.58 -4.02
C TRP A 215 -8.36 8.05 -4.86
N PRO A 216 -8.65 6.73 -4.91
CA PRO A 216 -9.78 6.21 -5.66
C PRO A 216 -11.13 6.72 -5.14
N ASN A 217 -11.33 6.77 -3.81
CA ASN A 217 -12.59 7.19 -3.21
C ASN A 217 -12.43 8.03 -1.93
N PRO A 218 -11.98 9.30 -2.03
CA PRO A 218 -11.78 10.15 -0.86
C PRO A 218 -13.10 10.57 -0.20
N LEU A 219 -14.22 10.53 -0.93
CA LEU A 219 -15.53 10.91 -0.41
C LEU A 219 -15.99 9.98 0.71
N LYS A 220 -15.58 8.70 0.70
CA LYS A 220 -15.84 7.74 1.78
C LYS A 220 -15.36 8.28 3.13
N TYR A 221 -14.13 8.79 3.15
CA TYR A 221 -13.50 9.32 4.37
C TYR A 221 -14.01 10.73 4.70
N PHE A 222 -14.33 11.53 3.69
CA PHE A 222 -14.95 12.83 3.94
C PHE A 222 -16.32 12.69 4.65
N ASN A 223 -17.11 11.69 4.28
CA ASN A 223 -18.44 11.48 4.86
C ASN A 223 -18.40 10.84 6.26
N SER A 224 -17.33 10.11 6.62
CA SER A 224 -17.28 9.47 7.96
C SER A 224 -17.21 10.48 9.10
N GLU A 225 -16.69 11.69 8.88
CA GLU A 225 -16.76 12.76 9.88
C GLU A 225 -18.20 13.27 10.06
N ALA A 226 -19.01 13.25 8.99
CA ALA A 226 -20.42 13.69 9.04
C ALA A 226 -21.34 12.69 9.76
N ASP A 227 -21.04 11.39 9.69
CA ASP A 227 -21.81 10.37 10.40
C ASP A 227 -21.52 10.38 11.93
N GLU A 228 -20.32 10.82 12.35
CA GLU A 228 -19.98 10.96 13.78
C GLU A 228 -20.61 12.23 14.41
N GLU A 229 -20.77 13.33 13.67
CA GLU A 229 -21.43 14.54 14.18
C GLU A 229 -22.96 14.42 14.33
N ASP A 230 -23.62 13.54 13.56
CA ASP A 230 -25.08 13.31 13.64
C ASP A 230 -25.47 12.20 14.66
N SER A 231 -24.50 11.53 15.30
CA SER A 231 -24.74 10.44 16.26
C SER A 231 -24.79 10.89 17.74
N ASP A 232 -24.70 12.18 18.03
CA ASP A 232 -24.63 12.74 19.40
C ASP A 232 -25.94 13.41 19.87
N GLY A 233 -27.11 12.99 19.38
CA GLY A 233 -28.37 13.64 19.74
C GLY A 233 -29.66 12.84 19.54
N ASP A 234 -29.87 11.77 20.32
CA ASP A 234 -31.14 11.43 20.99
C ASP A 234 -31.05 10.01 21.58
N GLU A 235 -30.34 9.85 22.69
CA GLU A 235 -30.62 8.77 23.65
C GLU A 235 -31.27 9.41 24.90
N ASP A 236 -32.42 10.05 24.71
CA ASP A 236 -33.32 10.38 25.83
C ASP A 236 -34.22 9.17 26.11
N GLU A 237 -34.08 8.70 27.34
CA GLU A 237 -34.73 7.57 28.00
C GLU A 237 -36.26 7.52 27.81
N GLU A 238 -36.80 6.37 27.40
CA GLU A 238 -38.07 5.88 27.96
C GLU A 238 -37.91 4.43 28.42
N GLU A 239 -37.47 4.33 29.68
CA GLU A 239 -37.64 3.16 30.53
C GLU A 239 -39.15 2.93 30.76
N LYS A 240 -39.73 1.92 30.13
CA LYS A 240 -41.03 1.36 30.56
C LYS A 240 -40.88 -0.14 30.82
N GLY A 241 -40.75 -0.43 32.11
CA GLY A 241 -40.81 -1.77 32.66
C GLY A 241 -42.17 -2.44 32.44
N ASP A 242 -42.06 -3.70 32.04
CA ASP A 242 -42.69 -4.88 32.63
C ASP A 242 -44.19 -4.83 33.00
N ASP A 243 -44.97 -5.70 32.38
CA ASP A 243 -46.00 -6.47 33.05
C ASP A 243 -46.28 -7.74 32.23
N GLU A 244 -45.66 -8.85 32.68
CA GLU A 244 -46.07 -10.21 32.35
C GLU A 244 -47.52 -10.46 32.80
N GLN A 245 -48.33 -11.06 31.93
CA GLN A 245 -49.37 -11.98 32.39
C GLN A 245 -49.69 -13.02 31.31
N ASP A 246 -49.36 -14.27 31.65
CA ASP A 246 -49.92 -15.51 31.11
C ASP A 246 -51.44 -15.44 31.03
N ASP A 247 -52.00 -16.02 29.96
CA ASP A 247 -53.13 -16.91 30.08
C ASP A 247 -53.05 -17.96 28.96
N ASP A 248 -52.76 -19.20 29.39
CA ASP A 248 -53.03 -20.44 28.67
C ASP A 248 -54.50 -20.48 28.22
N ASP A 249 -54.76 -20.94 27.00
CA ASP A 249 -55.80 -21.95 26.83
C ASP A 249 -55.54 -22.74 25.54
N ASP A 250 -55.35 -24.04 25.74
CA ASP A 250 -55.38 -25.12 24.77
C ASP A 250 -56.64 -25.05 23.90
N GLU A 251 -56.52 -25.43 22.62
CA GLU A 251 -57.35 -26.52 22.08
C GLU A 251 -56.77 -26.99 20.74
N GLU A 252 -56.31 -28.23 20.75
CA GLU A 252 -56.01 -29.05 19.59
C GLU A 252 -57.27 -29.22 18.71
N GLU A 253 -57.13 -29.10 17.38
CA GLU A 253 -57.75 -30.07 16.48
C GLU A 253 -56.81 -30.34 15.30
N GLU A 254 -56.36 -31.59 15.25
CA GLU A 254 -55.83 -32.23 14.07
C GLU A 254 -56.95 -32.43 13.03
N GLU A 255 -56.65 -32.20 11.75
CA GLU A 255 -57.07 -33.14 10.70
C GLU A 255 -56.19 -32.97 9.45
N ASP A 256 -55.23 -33.88 9.37
CA ASP A 256 -54.85 -34.74 8.25
C ASP A 256 -55.31 -34.38 6.81
N GLY A 257 -54.39 -34.56 5.87
CA GLY A 257 -54.67 -34.43 4.43
C GLY A 257 -53.44 -34.31 3.55
N GLU A 258 -52.52 -35.28 3.63
CA GLU A 258 -51.80 -35.77 2.44
C GLU A 258 -52.86 -36.06 1.34
N GLU A 259 -52.66 -35.93 0.03
CA GLU A 259 -51.48 -36.23 -0.77
C GLU A 259 -51.82 -35.87 -2.24
N GLU A 260 -50.77 -35.81 -3.07
CA GLU A 260 -50.71 -36.23 -4.48
C GLU A 260 -50.50 -35.20 -5.61
N GLU A 261 -49.52 -35.61 -6.39
CA GLU A 261 -48.98 -35.14 -7.65
C GLU A 261 -50.04 -35.05 -8.76
N ASP A 262 -49.89 -34.10 -9.68
CA ASP A 262 -49.67 -34.43 -11.09
C ASP A 262 -49.53 -33.15 -11.94
N ASN A 263 -48.40 -33.11 -12.67
CA ASN A 263 -48.18 -32.44 -13.96
C ASN A 263 -48.03 -30.90 -14.04
#